data_AF-A0A0K1U867-F1
#
_entry.id   AF-A0A0K1U867-F1
#
_cell.length_a   1.000
_cell.length_b   1.000
_cell.length_c   1.000
_cell.angle_alpha   90.00
_cell.angle_beta   90.00
_cell.angle_gamma   90.00
#
_symmetry.space_group_name_H-M   'P 1'
#
loop_
_entity.id
_entity.type
_entity.pdbx_description
1 polymer ?
#
loop_
_entity_poly.entity_id
_entity_poly.type
_entity_poly.pdbx_seq_one_letter_code
_entity_poly.pdbx_strand_id
1 'polypeptide(L)'
;MSSSVEGRQAKMINELRTFIKKVLSDPTIAVKSMEIARKHRGQPNAEELIAQEISASTNIRIPENWSEADKMFLDIIHDVLDDEEALY
;
A
#
# COMPACT_ATOMS: atom_id res chain seq x y z
N MET A 1 -16.50 -0.46 25.95
CA MET A 1 -16.30 -0.28 24.50
C MET A 1 -14.96 0.42 24.16
N SER A 2 -13.88 0.25 24.94
CA SER A 2 -12.62 1.02 24.74
C SER A 2 -11.45 0.15 24.23
N SER A 3 -11.21 -1.02 24.86
CA SER A 3 -9.99 -1.80 24.62
C SER A 3 -9.87 -2.44 23.24
N SER A 4 -10.99 -2.85 22.62
CA SER A 4 -10.98 -3.51 21.30
C SER A 4 -10.63 -2.55 20.16
N VAL A 5 -10.98 -1.26 20.29
CA VAL A 5 -10.64 -0.25 19.27
C VAL A 5 -9.18 0.14 19.38
N GLU A 6 -8.72 0.41 20.61
CA GLU A 6 -7.31 0.70 20.92
C GLU A 6 -6.37 -0.42 20.43
N GLY A 7 -6.77 -1.69 20.64
CA GLY A 7 -6.00 -2.84 20.16
C GLY A 7 -5.88 -2.92 18.63
N ARG A 8 -6.97 -2.60 17.90
CA ARG A 8 -6.94 -2.55 16.42
C ARG A 8 -6.06 -1.42 15.90
N GLN A 9 -6.19 -0.23 16.50
CA GLN A 9 -5.35 0.93 16.14
C GLN A 9 -3.87 0.65 16.40
N ALA A 10 -3.52 0.05 17.55
CA ALA A 10 -2.15 -0.32 17.86
C ALA A 10 -1.57 -1.33 16.85
N LYS A 11 -2.38 -2.31 16.42
CA LYS A 11 -1.98 -3.28 15.39
C LYS A 11 -1.69 -2.58 14.05
N MET A 12 -2.61 -1.75 13.59
CA MET A 12 -2.45 -0.98 12.35
C MET A 12 -1.19 -0.10 12.38
N ILE A 13 -0.95 0.62 13.48
CA ILE A 13 0.24 1.45 13.65
C ILE A 13 1.52 0.60 13.54
N ASN A 14 1.54 -0.58 14.16
CA ASN A 14 2.70 -1.47 14.10
C ASN A 14 2.95 -2.03 12.68
N GLU A 15 1.89 -2.32 11.93
CA GLU A 15 1.97 -2.74 10.53
C GLU A 15 2.53 -1.62 9.66
N LEU A 16 2.00 -0.40 9.78
CA LEU A 16 2.51 0.79 9.07
C LEU A 16 3.97 1.09 9.41
N ARG A 17 4.37 1.00 10.69
CA ARG A 17 5.78 1.16 11.10
C ARG A 17 6.69 0.13 10.45
N THR A 18 6.21 -1.10 10.28
CA THR A 18 6.96 -2.17 9.61
C THR A 18 7.09 -1.88 8.12
N PHE A 19 6.02 -1.44 7.48
CA PHE A 19 6.04 -1.00 6.09
C PHE A 19 7.06 0.13 5.86
N ILE A 20 7.00 1.21 6.65
CA ILE A 20 7.93 2.35 6.54
C ILE A 20 9.38 1.89 6.71
N LYS A 21 9.67 0.99 7.67
CA LYS A 21 11.02 0.43 7.83
C LYS A 21 11.49 -0.31 6.59
N LYS A 22 10.61 -1.08 5.92
CA LYS A 22 10.95 -1.80 4.69
C LYS A 22 11.26 -0.84 3.55
N VAL A 23 10.42 0.19 3.36
CA VAL A 23 10.64 1.24 2.34
C VAL A 23 11.95 1.99 2.58
N LEU A 24 12.25 2.36 3.82
CA LEU A 24 13.51 3.05 4.14
C LEU A 24 14.73 2.14 3.97
N SER A 25 14.57 0.83 4.18
CA SER A 25 15.64 -0.16 3.96
C SER A 25 15.88 -0.47 2.49
N ASP A 26 14.82 -0.44 1.68
CA ASP A 26 14.86 -0.62 0.23
C ASP A 26 14.01 0.46 -0.46
N PRO A 27 14.64 1.60 -0.81
CA PRO A 27 13.95 2.71 -1.47
C PRO A 27 13.34 2.35 -2.82
N THR A 28 13.77 1.24 -3.44
CA THR A 28 13.21 0.79 -4.72
C THR A 28 11.76 0.32 -4.59
N ILE A 29 11.30 0.00 -3.37
CA ILE A 29 9.91 -0.38 -3.10
C ILE A 29 8.95 0.73 -3.51
N ALA A 30 9.25 1.99 -3.16
CA ALA A 30 8.39 3.12 -3.51
C ALA A 30 8.32 3.30 -5.04
N VAL A 31 9.47 3.27 -5.71
CA VAL A 31 9.56 3.40 -7.18
C VAL A 31 8.78 2.28 -7.88
N LYS A 32 9.02 1.02 -7.51
CA LYS A 32 8.32 -0.15 -8.07
C LYS A 32 6.82 -0.08 -7.82
N SER A 33 6.40 0.32 -6.62
CA SER A 33 4.98 0.43 -6.27
C SER A 33 4.26 1.41 -7.19
N MET A 34 4.86 2.57 -7.46
CA MET A 34 4.29 3.55 -8.38
C MET A 34 4.33 3.09 -9.85
N GLU A 35 5.41 2.42 -10.29
CA GLU A 35 5.47 1.83 -11.64
C GLU A 35 4.35 0.81 -11.87
N ILE A 36 4.13 -0.07 -10.89
CA ILE A 36 3.05 -1.06 -10.91
C ILE A 36 1.68 -0.37 -10.89
N ALA A 37 1.52 0.64 -10.05
CA ALA A 37 0.27 1.39 -9.95
C ALA A 37 -0.10 2.08 -11.28
N ARG A 38 0.87 2.72 -11.95
CA ARG A 38 0.68 3.30 -13.28
C ARG A 38 0.33 2.24 -14.33
N LYS A 39 0.98 1.07 -14.28
CA LYS A 39 0.73 -0.05 -15.21
C LYS A 39 -0.70 -0.59 -15.13
N HIS A 40 -1.27 -0.67 -13.91
CA HIS A 40 -2.61 -1.21 -13.68
C HIS A 40 -3.71 -0.15 -13.64
N ARG A 41 -3.37 1.14 -13.77
CA ARG A 41 -4.32 2.24 -13.77
C ARG A 41 -5.40 2.03 -14.84
N GLY A 42 -6.66 2.24 -14.46
CA GLY A 42 -7.81 2.12 -15.36
C GLY A 42 -8.22 0.68 -15.73
N GLN A 43 -7.53 -0.34 -15.21
CA GLN A 43 -7.93 -1.73 -15.39
C GLN A 43 -9.10 -2.11 -14.45
N PRO A 44 -9.96 -3.05 -14.85
CA PRO A 44 -10.89 -3.68 -13.91
C PRO A 44 -10.07 -4.33 -12.79
N ASN A 45 -10.48 -4.15 -11.54
CA ASN A 45 -9.79 -4.69 -10.36
C ASN A 45 -8.34 -4.19 -10.19
N ALA A 46 -8.06 -2.94 -10.59
CA ALA A 46 -6.72 -2.35 -10.50
C ALA A 46 -6.08 -2.52 -9.12
N GLU A 47 -6.81 -2.29 -8.02
CA GLU A 47 -6.28 -2.44 -6.65
C GLU A 47 -5.78 -3.85 -6.36
N GLU A 48 -6.51 -4.88 -6.79
CA GLU A 48 -6.12 -6.28 -6.58
C GLU A 48 -4.87 -6.62 -7.39
N LEU A 49 -4.80 -6.17 -8.64
CA LEU A 49 -3.64 -6.38 -9.50
C LEU A 49 -2.39 -5.66 -8.95
N ILE A 50 -2.57 -4.43 -8.45
CA ILE A 50 -1.50 -3.66 -7.81
C ILE A 50 -1.00 -4.40 -6.56
N ALA A 51 -1.91 -4.82 -5.67
CA ALA A 51 -1.56 -5.54 -4.45
C ALA A 51 -0.81 -6.85 -4.74
N GLN A 52 -1.28 -7.62 -5.72
CA GLN A 52 -0.66 -8.88 -6.14
C GLN A 52 0.73 -8.66 -6.74
N GLU A 53 0.89 -7.70 -7.65
CA GLU A 53 2.17 -7.46 -8.31
C GLU A 53 3.20 -6.81 -7.37
N ILE A 54 2.80 -5.90 -6.46
CA ILE A 54 3.68 -5.39 -5.41
C ILE A 54 4.17 -6.54 -4.53
N SER A 55 3.28 -7.46 -4.16
CA SER A 55 3.64 -8.61 -3.34
C SER A 55 4.58 -9.59 -4.04
N ALA A 56 4.52 -9.66 -5.37
CA ALA A 56 5.40 -10.51 -6.18
C ALA A 56 6.77 -9.87 -6.47
N SER A 57 6.85 -8.54 -6.52
CA SER A 57 8.03 -7.78 -6.97
C SER A 57 8.84 -7.13 -5.85
N THR A 58 8.29 -7.10 -4.64
CA THR A 58 8.90 -6.49 -3.45
C THR A 58 8.88 -7.42 -2.24
N ASN A 59 9.45 -6.98 -1.12
CA ASN A 59 9.36 -7.68 0.16
C ASN A 59 8.13 -7.27 1.01
N ILE A 60 7.27 -6.40 0.46
CA ILE A 60 5.96 -6.07 1.03
C ILE A 60 5.02 -7.23 0.69
N ARG A 61 4.21 -7.68 1.65
CA ARG A 61 3.24 -8.76 1.42
C ARG A 61 1.86 -8.21 1.71
N ILE A 62 1.02 -8.17 0.69
CA ILE A 62 -0.37 -7.73 0.75
C ILE A 62 -1.24 -8.97 0.50
N PRO A 63 -1.87 -9.55 1.53
CA PRO A 63 -2.69 -10.77 1.38
C PRO A 63 -3.99 -10.47 0.62
N GLU A 64 -4.78 -11.49 0.26
CA GLU A 64 -6.11 -11.29 -0.36
C GLU A 64 -7.11 -10.61 0.60
N ASN A 65 -6.99 -10.89 1.90
CA ASN A 65 -7.77 -10.22 2.94
C ASN A 65 -6.99 -9.03 3.52
N TRP A 66 -7.17 -7.85 2.94
CA TRP A 66 -6.44 -6.64 3.33
C TRP A 66 -6.70 -6.22 4.78
N SER A 67 -5.60 -6.00 5.50
CA SER A 67 -5.62 -5.28 6.76
C SER A 67 -5.97 -3.81 6.54
N GLU A 68 -6.24 -3.08 7.63
CA GLU A 68 -6.47 -1.64 7.57
C GLU A 68 -5.22 -0.90 7.07
N ALA A 69 -4.02 -1.38 7.44
CA ALA A 69 -2.76 -0.82 6.96
C ALA A 69 -2.51 -1.08 5.46
N ASP A 70 -2.91 -2.25 4.95
CA ASP A 70 -2.80 -2.56 3.51
C ASP A 70 -3.69 -1.63 2.67
N LYS A 71 -4.92 -1.40 3.14
CA LYS A 71 -5.85 -0.45 2.50
C LYS A 71 -5.28 0.95 2.47
N MET A 72 -4.80 1.45 3.62
CA MET A 72 -4.16 2.76 3.70
C MET A 72 -2.96 2.88 2.75
N PHE A 73 -2.19 1.81 2.57
CA PHE A 73 -1.07 1.85 1.63
C PHE A 73 -1.54 1.96 0.16
N LEU A 74 -2.57 1.21 -0.23
CA LEU A 74 -3.17 1.30 -1.56
C LEU A 74 -3.83 2.67 -1.79
N ASP A 75 -4.52 3.21 -0.78
CA ASP A 75 -5.11 4.56 -0.83
C ASP A 75 -4.03 5.62 -1.08
N ILE A 76 -2.90 5.56 -0.36
CA ILE A 76 -1.77 6.49 -0.56
C ILE A 76 -1.18 6.37 -1.98
N ILE A 77 -1.11 5.16 -2.54
CA ILE A 77 -0.68 4.98 -3.93
C ILE A 77 -1.62 5.72 -4.88
N HIS A 78 -2.93 5.63 -4.66
CA HIS A 78 -3.92 6.33 -5.47
C HIS A 78 -3.83 7.85 -5.31
N ASP A 79 -3.70 8.34 -4.09
CA ASP A 79 -3.51 9.77 -3.82
C ASP A 79 -2.31 10.33 -4.59
N VAL A 80 -1.17 9.62 -4.57
CA VAL A 80 0.04 10.04 -5.29
C VAL A 80 -0.15 9.96 -6.81
N LEU A 81 -0.86 8.95 -7.33
CA LEU A 81 -1.17 8.86 -8.76
C LEU A 81 -2.06 10.02 -9.24
N ASP A 82 -3.03 10.41 -8.42
CA ASP A 82 -3.97 11.47 -8.74
C ASP A 82 -3.29 12.84 -8.62
N ASP A 83 -2.41 13.03 -7.62
CA ASP A 83 -1.53 14.19 -7.51
C ASP A 83 -0.60 14.32 -8.73
N GLU A 84 -0.04 13.21 -9.22
CA GLU A 84 0.77 13.18 -10.45
C GLU A 84 -0.05 13.66 -11.66
N GLU A 85 -1.30 13.23 -11.80
CA GLU A 85 -2.16 13.64 -12.91
C GLU A 85 -2.59 15.12 -12.82
N ALA A 86 -2.89 15.62 -11.62
CA ALA A 86 -3.26 17.02 -11.42
C ALA A 86 -2.14 18.01 -11.74
N LEU A 87 -0.88 17.55 -11.79
CA LEU A 87 0.29 18.33 -12.17
C LEU A 87 0.51 18.43 -13.69
N TYR A 88 -0.21 17.65 -14.50
CA TYR A 88 -0.13 17.65 -15.97
C TYR A 88 -1.33 18.33 -16.63
#